data_AF-A0A1G3AKF4-F1
#
_entry.id   AF-A0A1G3AKF4-F1
#
_cell.length_a   1.000
_cell.length_b   1.000
_cell.length_c   1.000
_cell.angle_alpha   90.00
_cell.angle_beta   90.00
_cell.angle_gamma   90.00
#
_symmetry.space_group_name_H-M   'P 1'
#
loop_
_entity.id
_entity.type
_entity.pdbx_description
1 polymer ?
#
loop_
_entity_poly.entity_id
_entity_poly.type
_entity_poly.pdbx_seq_one_letter_code
_entity_poly.pdbx_strand_id
1 'polypeptide(L)'
;MVGIDRLLDAVAANHLRDPARAAIVVDLGSAITVDLVSPEGAFLGGVIMPGIAMSARALYQFTDLLPEIEMSELTVPPPVLGTSTVPAMRSGLFWGAVGAIRQLIELLGDRVTGEPEVFLSGGAGPAVAELLGRSVRHVPHLTLAGIVLTARLQCET
;
A
#
# COMPACT_ATOMS: atom_id res chain seq x y z
N MET A 1 -18.99 -4.34 -2.99
CA MET A 1 -18.21 -4.72 -4.19
C MET A 1 -16.74 -4.44 -3.86
N VAL A 2 -15.83 -5.34 -4.24
CA VAL A 2 -14.38 -5.18 -3.99
C VAL A 2 -13.68 -4.99 -5.33
N GLY A 3 -12.64 -4.15 -5.37
CA GLY A 3 -11.80 -3.97 -6.56
C GLY A 3 -11.12 -5.29 -6.95
N ILE A 4 -11.08 -5.58 -8.25
CA ILE A 4 -10.53 -6.85 -8.74
C ILE A 4 -9.02 -6.94 -8.53
N ASP A 5 -8.32 -5.81 -8.65
CA ASP A 5 -6.91 -5.62 -8.30
C ASP A 5 -6.60 -6.07 -6.88
N ARG A 6 -7.37 -5.58 -5.89
CA ARG A 6 -7.21 -5.98 -4.48
C ARG A 6 -7.40 -7.47 -4.24
N LEU A 7 -8.35 -8.09 -4.95
CA LEU A 7 -8.57 -9.54 -4.87
C LEU A 7 -7.40 -10.32 -5.49
N LEU A 8 -6.86 -9.86 -6.61
CA LEU A 8 -5.70 -10.48 -7.26
C LEU A 8 -4.45 -10.36 -6.40
N ASP A 9 -4.24 -9.20 -5.78
CA ASP A 9 -3.16 -8.98 -4.82
C ASP A 9 -3.28 -9.90 -3.61
N ALA A 10 -4.49 -10.05 -3.07
CA ALA A 10 -4.77 -10.98 -1.98
C ALA A 10 -4.50 -12.44 -2.36
N VAL A 11 -4.88 -12.87 -3.57
CA VAL A 11 -4.57 -14.22 -4.09
C VAL A 11 -3.05 -14.43 -4.15
N ALA A 12 -2.32 -13.46 -4.69
CA ALA A 12 -0.86 -13.54 -4.80
C ALA A 12 -0.18 -13.58 -3.42
N ALA A 13 -0.57 -12.70 -2.51
CA ALA A 13 -0.03 -12.67 -1.15
C ALA A 13 -0.36 -13.96 -0.38
N ASN A 14 -1.59 -14.48 -0.52
CA ASN A 14 -1.99 -15.75 0.08
C ASN A 14 -1.17 -16.93 -0.44
N HIS A 15 -0.78 -16.91 -1.71
CA HIS A 15 0.09 -17.92 -2.30
C HIS A 15 1.56 -17.81 -1.82
N LEU A 16 2.03 -16.60 -1.53
CA LEU A 16 3.44 -16.32 -1.24
C LEU A 16 3.81 -16.39 0.26
N ARG A 17 2.83 -16.24 1.15
CA ARG A 17 3.02 -16.27 2.61
C ARG A 17 3.17 -17.69 3.16
N ASP A 18 3.62 -17.78 4.40
CA ASP A 18 3.47 -18.98 5.23
C ASP A 18 1.96 -19.29 5.42
N PRO A 19 1.49 -20.50 5.05
CA PRO A 19 0.09 -20.89 5.20
C PRO A 19 -0.46 -20.80 6.63
N ALA A 20 0.38 -20.80 7.66
CA ALA A 20 -0.04 -20.68 9.05
C ALA A 20 -0.27 -19.21 9.51
N ARG A 21 0.06 -18.23 8.66
CA ARG A 21 0.07 -16.81 9.05
C ARG A 21 -0.92 -16.00 8.24
N ALA A 22 -1.55 -15.01 8.87
CA ALA A 22 -2.29 -13.98 8.18
C ALA A 22 -1.39 -13.17 7.23
N ALA A 23 -1.97 -12.48 6.25
CA ALA A 23 -1.25 -11.54 5.40
C ALA A 23 -1.94 -10.18 5.36
N ILE A 24 -1.15 -9.12 5.37
CA ILE A 24 -1.58 -7.77 5.07
C ILE A 24 -0.92 -7.34 3.76
N VAL A 25 -1.70 -6.78 2.85
CA VAL A 25 -1.23 -6.36 1.53
C VAL A 25 -1.39 -4.86 1.39
N VAL A 26 -0.30 -4.16 1.13
CA VAL A 26 -0.26 -2.72 0.89
C VAL A 26 0.03 -2.48 -0.58
N ASP A 27 -0.90 -1.87 -1.32
CA ASP A 27 -0.62 -1.39 -2.68
C ASP A 27 -0.47 0.14 -2.69
N LEU A 28 0.66 0.63 -3.21
CA LEU A 28 1.01 2.04 -3.31
C LEU A 28 0.82 2.54 -4.74
N GLY A 29 -0.44 2.60 -5.16
CA GLY A 29 -0.85 3.07 -6.48
C GLY A 29 -1.45 4.47 -6.48
N SER A 30 -2.41 4.69 -7.38
CA SER A 30 -3.20 5.94 -7.44
C SER A 30 -3.99 6.15 -6.15
N ALA A 31 -4.59 5.07 -5.63
CA ALA A 31 -5.02 4.97 -4.24
C ALA A 31 -4.01 4.10 -3.49
N ILE A 32 -3.96 4.25 -2.17
CA ILE A 32 -3.27 3.32 -1.29
C ILE A 32 -4.32 2.39 -0.69
N THR A 33 -4.13 1.09 -0.84
CA THR A 33 -4.97 0.08 -0.19
C THR A 33 -4.17 -0.65 0.88
N VAL A 34 -4.85 -1.05 1.96
CA VAL A 34 -4.28 -1.96 2.96
C VAL A 34 -5.32 -3.04 3.24
N ASP A 35 -5.05 -4.24 2.76
CA ASP A 35 -5.96 -5.39 2.73
C ASP A 35 -5.51 -6.49 3.66
N LEU A 36 -6.47 -7.20 4.29
CA LEU A 36 -6.21 -8.27 5.24
C LEU A 36 -6.72 -9.61 4.71
N VAL A 37 -5.86 -10.62 4.78
CA VAL A 37 -6.14 -12.02 4.45
C VAL A 37 -5.96 -12.87 5.70
N SER A 38 -7.01 -13.60 6.11
CA SER A 38 -6.98 -14.48 7.28
C SER A 38 -6.00 -15.64 7.07
N PRO A 39 -5.54 -16.35 8.12
CA PRO A 39 -4.70 -17.55 7.97
C PRO A 39 -5.32 -18.63 7.07
N GLU A 40 -6.65 -18.72 7.02
CA GLU A 40 -7.41 -19.66 6.18
C GLU A 40 -7.49 -19.22 4.71
N GLY A 41 -6.96 -18.04 4.38
CA GLY A 41 -6.94 -17.50 3.02
C GLY A 41 -8.17 -16.67 2.66
N ALA A 42 -9.03 -16.35 3.63
CA ALA A 42 -10.20 -15.51 3.41
C ALA A 42 -9.80 -14.03 3.29
N PHE A 43 -10.28 -13.34 2.26
CA PHE A 43 -10.18 -11.89 2.16
C PHE A 43 -11.13 -11.25 3.19
N LEU A 44 -10.58 -10.66 4.25
CA LEU A 44 -11.35 -10.09 5.36
C LEU A 44 -11.79 -8.64 5.11
N GLY A 45 -11.33 -8.03 4.02
CA GLY A 45 -11.54 -6.62 3.71
C GLY A 45 -10.27 -5.81 3.87
N GLY A 46 -10.44 -4.50 3.86
CA GLY A 46 -9.32 -3.56 3.96
C GLY A 46 -9.77 -2.13 3.84
N VAL A 47 -8.79 -1.23 3.88
CA VAL A 47 -8.97 0.22 3.84
C VAL A 47 -8.46 0.79 2.52
N ILE A 48 -9.03 1.92 2.11
CA ILE A 48 -8.61 2.69 0.93
C ILE A 48 -8.38 4.12 1.37
N MET A 49 -7.25 4.69 0.98
CA MET A 49 -6.92 6.10 1.17
C MET A 49 -6.34 6.70 -0.12
N PRO A 50 -6.39 8.03 -0.31
CA PRO A 50 -5.81 8.63 -1.50
C PRO A 50 -4.30 8.37 -1.55
N GLY A 51 -3.78 8.10 -2.75
CA GLY A 51 -2.33 8.01 -2.96
C GLY A 51 -1.64 9.36 -2.79
N ILE A 52 -0.31 9.32 -2.67
CA ILE A 52 0.50 10.53 -2.43
C ILE A 52 0.31 11.55 -3.57
N ALA A 53 0.41 11.10 -4.83
CA ALA A 53 0.22 11.96 -6.00
C ALA A 53 -1.22 12.50 -6.11
N MET A 54 -2.22 11.66 -5.81
CA MET A 54 -3.62 12.08 -5.79
C MET A 54 -3.87 13.15 -4.72
N SER A 55 -3.28 12.98 -3.54
CA SER A 55 -3.38 13.93 -2.43
C SER A 55 -2.69 15.26 -2.77
N ALA A 56 -1.51 15.22 -3.42
CA ALA A 56 -0.83 16.41 -3.90
C ALA A 56 -1.68 17.19 -4.91
N ARG A 57 -2.27 16.47 -5.87
CA ARG A 57 -3.19 17.07 -6.85
C ARG A 57 -4.44 17.66 -6.19
N ALA A 58 -4.98 17.02 -5.17
CA ALA A 58 -6.11 17.56 -4.42
C ALA A 58 -5.75 18.89 -3.71
N LEU A 59 -4.56 18.97 -3.10
CA LEU A 59 -4.09 20.23 -2.50
C LEU A 59 -3.97 21.35 -3.54
N TYR A 60 -3.41 21.05 -4.72
CA TYR A 60 -3.33 22.03 -5.80
C TYR A 60 -4.72 22.46 -6.31
N GLN A 61 -5.64 21.52 -6.52
CA GLN A 61 -6.95 21.80 -7.12
C GLN A 61 -7.92 22.50 -6.17
N PHE A 62 -7.81 22.26 -4.87
CA PHE A 62 -8.79 22.71 -3.87
C PHE A 62 -8.22 23.78 -2.91
N THR A 63 -7.10 24.43 -3.25
CA THR A 63 -6.56 25.57 -2.50
C THR A 63 -6.02 26.63 -3.44
N ASP A 64 -5.95 27.89 -2.98
CA ASP A 64 -5.63 29.03 -3.86
C ASP A 64 -4.12 29.20 -4.16
N LEU A 65 -3.25 28.77 -3.23
CA LEU A 65 -1.82 29.13 -3.24
C LEU A 65 -0.87 27.93 -3.24
N LEU A 66 -1.37 26.71 -3.09
CA LEU A 66 -0.49 25.53 -3.11
C LEU A 66 -0.18 25.17 -4.56
N PRO A 67 1.11 25.09 -4.94
CA PRO A 67 1.49 24.77 -6.31
C PRO A 67 1.27 23.28 -6.63
N GLU A 68 1.18 22.98 -7.92
CA GLU A 68 1.26 21.61 -8.40
C GLU A 68 2.67 21.04 -8.13
N ILE A 69 2.73 19.77 -7.72
CA ILE A 69 3.98 19.05 -7.45
C ILE A 69 4.03 17.83 -8.37
N GLU A 70 5.14 17.68 -9.08
CA GLU A 70 5.34 16.56 -10.01
C GLU A 70 5.43 15.22 -9.26
N MET A 71 4.87 14.18 -9.86
CA MET A 71 4.84 12.84 -9.25
C MET A 71 6.25 12.32 -8.92
N SER A 72 7.24 12.61 -9.75
CA SER A 72 8.64 12.22 -9.54
C SER A 72 9.25 12.79 -8.26
N GLU A 73 8.70 13.88 -7.72
CA GLU A 73 9.18 14.51 -6.49
C GLU A 73 8.55 13.92 -5.22
N LEU A 74 7.55 13.05 -5.38
CA LEU A 74 6.75 12.47 -4.31
C LEU A 74 7.10 11.01 -3.98
N THR A 75 8.00 10.40 -4.74
CA THR A 75 8.39 8.98 -4.59
C THR A 75 9.63 8.79 -3.72
N VAL A 76 10.29 9.87 -3.30
CA VAL A 76 11.52 9.85 -2.50
C VAL A 76 11.26 10.49 -1.14
N PRO A 77 11.78 9.94 -0.02
CA PRO A 77 11.61 10.50 1.30
C PRO A 77 12.15 11.94 1.39
N PRO A 78 11.32 12.96 1.70
CA PRO A 78 11.78 14.32 1.93
C PRO A 78 12.24 14.52 3.38
N PRO A 79 12.97 15.61 3.69
CA PRO A 79 13.17 16.04 5.07
C PRO A 79 11.85 16.17 5.82
N VAL A 80 11.84 15.80 7.10
CA VAL A 80 10.62 15.85 7.93
C VAL A 80 10.12 17.28 8.14
N LEU A 81 11.02 18.24 8.33
CA LEU A 81 10.64 19.65 8.47
C LEU A 81 10.79 20.39 7.14
N GLY A 82 9.66 20.79 6.54
CA GLY A 82 9.65 21.71 5.41
C GLY A 82 9.64 23.16 5.87
N THR A 83 10.55 23.98 5.33
CA THR A 83 10.68 25.41 5.69
C THR A 83 10.10 26.38 4.64
N SER A 84 9.48 25.83 3.60
CA SER A 84 8.70 26.57 2.61
C SER A 84 7.56 25.68 2.08
N THR A 85 6.64 26.25 1.31
CA THR A 85 5.39 25.59 0.89
C THR A 85 5.61 24.22 0.25
N VAL A 86 6.43 24.12 -0.79
CA VAL A 86 6.66 22.85 -1.50
C VAL A 86 7.31 21.78 -0.59
N PRO A 87 8.43 22.05 0.11
CA PRO A 87 8.97 21.12 1.10
C PRO A 87 7.98 20.71 2.19
N ALA A 88 7.15 21.63 2.69
CA ALA A 88 6.15 21.34 3.71
C ALA A 88 5.05 20.41 3.18
N MET A 89 4.54 20.66 1.97
CA MET A 89 3.60 19.77 1.29
C MET A 89 4.21 18.37 1.09
N ARG A 90 5.42 18.29 0.50
CA ARG A 90 6.11 17.01 0.27
C ARG A 90 6.26 16.22 1.56
N SER A 91 6.69 16.89 2.63
CA SER A 91 6.83 16.26 3.95
C SER A 91 5.50 15.72 4.47
N GLY A 92 4.46 16.56 4.53
CA GLY A 92 3.15 16.15 5.04
C GLY A 92 2.52 15.00 4.25
N LEU A 93 2.62 15.06 2.92
CA LEU A 93 2.09 14.03 2.02
C LEU A 93 2.83 12.69 2.19
N PHE A 94 4.16 12.70 2.15
CA PHE A 94 4.96 11.48 2.19
C PHE A 94 4.96 10.84 3.59
N TRP A 95 5.32 11.61 4.63
CA TRP A 95 5.38 11.09 5.99
C TRP A 95 3.99 10.81 6.56
N GLY A 96 2.97 11.55 6.13
CA GLY A 96 1.57 11.25 6.44
C GLY A 96 1.14 9.89 5.89
N ALA A 97 1.48 9.58 4.63
CA ALA A 97 1.19 8.27 4.04
C ALA A 97 1.94 7.14 4.78
N VAL A 98 3.24 7.31 5.07
CA VAL A 98 4.03 6.32 5.83
C VAL A 98 3.43 6.08 7.22
N GLY A 99 3.07 7.14 7.94
CA GLY A 99 2.43 7.04 9.26
C GLY A 99 1.08 6.34 9.20
N ALA A 100 0.24 6.68 8.22
CA ALA A 100 -1.04 6.04 8.00
C ALA A 100 -0.87 4.53 7.71
N ILE A 101 0.04 4.15 6.81
CA ILE A 101 0.29 2.73 6.50
C ILE A 101 0.75 1.96 7.74
N ARG A 102 1.70 2.50 8.52
CA ARG A 102 2.15 1.88 9.78
C ARG A 102 0.98 1.63 10.72
N GLN A 103 0.17 2.66 10.98
CA GLN A 103 -0.98 2.56 11.86
C GLN A 103 -2.02 1.55 11.36
N LEU A 104 -2.27 1.52 10.04
CA LEU A 104 -3.25 0.61 9.45
C LEU A 104 -2.76 -0.85 9.49
N ILE A 105 -1.46 -1.10 9.32
CA ILE A 105 -0.88 -2.44 9.52
C ILE A 105 -1.09 -2.92 10.95
N GLU A 106 -0.83 -2.06 11.95
CA GLU A 106 -1.04 -2.40 13.37
C GLU A 106 -2.53 -2.70 13.66
N LEU A 107 -3.44 -1.79 13.28
CA LEU A 107 -4.87 -1.95 13.53
C LEU A 107 -5.48 -3.18 12.85
N LEU A 108 -4.97 -3.57 11.68
CA LEU A 108 -5.40 -4.78 10.98
C LEU A 108 -4.73 -6.03 11.55
N GLY A 109 -3.48 -5.93 12.00
CA GLY A 109 -2.77 -7.01 12.69
C GLY A 109 -3.47 -7.43 13.97
N ASP A 110 -4.01 -6.47 14.73
CA ASP A 110 -4.78 -6.73 15.96
C ASP A 110 -6.08 -7.54 15.72
N ARG A 111 -6.51 -7.70 14.46
CA ARG A 111 -7.71 -8.47 14.09
C ARG A 111 -7.43 -9.96 13.90
N VAL A 112 -6.18 -10.39 13.90
CA VAL A 112 -5.78 -11.77 13.64
C VAL A 112 -4.90 -12.32 14.75
N THR A 113 -4.85 -13.64 14.87
CA THR A 113 -3.94 -14.32 15.80
C THR A 113 -2.56 -14.45 15.18
N GLY A 114 -1.53 -14.07 15.93
CA GLY A 114 -0.14 -14.10 15.47
C GLY A 114 0.22 -12.92 14.56
N GLU A 115 1.50 -12.83 14.21
CA GLU A 115 2.03 -11.73 13.42
C GLU A 115 1.76 -11.94 11.92
N PRO A 116 1.01 -11.05 11.25
CA PRO A 116 0.78 -11.16 9.81
C PRO A 116 2.06 -10.88 9.01
N GLU A 117 2.20 -11.56 7.87
CA GLU A 117 3.18 -11.18 6.85
C GLU A 117 2.69 -9.97 6.08
N VAL A 118 3.57 -8.99 5.88
CA VAL A 118 3.20 -7.78 5.14
C VAL A 118 3.85 -7.80 3.78
N PHE A 119 3.00 -7.71 2.76
CA PHE A 119 3.36 -7.58 1.37
C PHE A 119 3.13 -6.15 0.94
N LEU A 120 4.02 -5.65 0.10
CA LEU A 120 3.95 -4.28 -0.38
C LEU A 120 4.21 -4.24 -1.88
N SER A 121 3.37 -3.52 -2.62
CA SER A 121 3.47 -3.31 -4.06
C SER A 121 3.36 -1.82 -4.39
N GLY A 122 3.46 -1.50 -5.68
CA GLY A 122 3.34 -0.13 -6.19
C GLY A 122 4.67 0.60 -6.36
N GLY A 123 4.64 1.70 -7.13
CA GLY A 123 5.84 2.38 -7.63
C GLY A 123 6.70 3.07 -6.57
N ALA A 124 6.09 3.51 -5.46
CA ALA A 124 6.81 4.06 -4.31
C ALA A 124 7.30 2.97 -3.33
N GLY A 125 7.14 1.70 -3.69
CA GLY A 125 7.25 0.58 -2.78
C GLY A 125 8.60 0.42 -2.05
N PRO A 126 9.75 0.49 -2.75
CA PRO A 126 11.05 0.33 -2.11
C PRO A 126 11.32 1.38 -1.01
N ALA A 127 11.05 2.65 -1.29
CA ALA A 127 11.31 3.74 -0.35
C ALA A 127 10.42 3.65 0.90
N VAL A 128 9.15 3.26 0.73
CA VAL A 128 8.23 3.10 1.85
C VAL A 128 8.58 1.87 2.68
N ALA A 129 8.93 0.74 2.06
CA ALA A 129 9.22 -0.51 2.77
C ALA A 129 10.33 -0.37 3.82
N GLU A 130 11.42 0.32 3.49
CA GLU A 130 12.53 0.59 4.43
C GLU A 130 12.08 1.45 5.62
N LEU A 131 11.09 2.32 5.39
CA LEU A 131 10.56 3.21 6.40
C LEU A 131 9.47 2.58 7.25
N LEU A 132 8.94 1.39 6.95
CA LEU A 132 7.86 0.82 7.78
C LEU A 132 8.36 0.28 9.13
N GLY A 133 9.67 0.12 9.34
CA GLY A 133 10.24 -0.27 10.63
C GLY A 133 9.95 -1.71 11.04
N ARG A 134 9.49 -2.55 10.10
CA ARG A 134 9.15 -3.96 10.28
C ARG A 134 9.47 -4.75 9.02
N SER A 135 9.46 -6.08 9.12
CA SER A 135 9.70 -6.95 7.96
C SER A 135 8.56 -6.83 6.95
N VAL A 136 8.89 -6.29 5.78
CA VAL A 136 7.95 -6.09 4.67
C VAL A 136 8.54 -6.70 3.41
N ARG A 137 7.76 -7.54 2.73
CA ARG A 137 8.16 -8.15 1.47
C ARG A 137 7.66 -7.30 0.31
N HIS A 138 8.57 -6.57 -0.33
CA HIS A 138 8.24 -5.83 -1.54
C HIS A 138 8.10 -6.78 -2.74
N VAL A 139 6.94 -6.74 -3.40
CA VAL A 139 6.60 -7.54 -4.58
C VAL A 139 6.07 -6.57 -5.67
N PRO A 140 6.93 -6.07 -6.58
CA PRO A 140 6.58 -4.99 -7.51
C PRO A 140 5.40 -5.26 -8.44
N HIS A 141 5.10 -6.53 -8.71
CA HIS A 141 4.11 -6.97 -9.69
C HIS A 141 3.11 -7.94 -9.05
N LEU A 142 2.66 -7.63 -7.84
CA LEU A 142 1.81 -8.53 -7.05
C LEU A 142 0.49 -8.83 -7.77
N THR A 143 -0.13 -7.81 -8.38
CA THR A 143 -1.39 -7.98 -9.11
C THR A 143 -1.21 -8.89 -10.33
N LEU A 144 -0.10 -8.72 -11.07
CA LEU A 144 0.22 -9.57 -12.22
C LEU A 144 0.47 -11.02 -11.78
N ALA A 145 1.11 -11.23 -10.63
CA ALA A 145 1.26 -12.57 -10.06
C ALA A 145 -0.11 -13.19 -9.74
N GLY A 146 -1.05 -12.41 -9.20
CA GLY A 146 -2.43 -12.83 -8.96
C GLY A 146 -3.16 -13.25 -10.23
N ILE A 147 -2.98 -12.49 -11.33
CA ILE A 147 -3.54 -12.83 -12.65
C ILE A 147 -2.98 -14.17 -13.14
N VAL A 148 -1.67 -14.36 -13.06
CA VAL A 148 -1.04 -15.63 -13.50
C VAL A 148 -1.54 -16.82 -12.68
N LEU A 149 -1.67 -16.66 -11.37
CA LEU A 149 -2.17 -17.72 -10.48
C LEU A 149 -3.62 -18.09 -10.80
N THR A 150 -4.50 -17.10 -10.94
CA THR A 150 -5.91 -17.32 -11.24
C THR A 150 -6.14 -17.91 -12.63
N ALA A 151 -5.39 -17.46 -13.65
CA ALA A 151 -5.47 -18.02 -15.00
C ALA A 151 -5.05 -19.51 -15.05
N ARG A 152 -4.03 -19.91 -14.29
CA ARG A 152 -3.57 -21.31 -14.24
C ARG A 152 -4.61 -22.26 -13.66
N LEU A 153 -5.33 -21.84 -12.62
CA LEU A 153 -6.40 -22.63 -12.01
C LEU A 153 -7.54 -22.95 -12.99
N GLN A 154 -7.80 -22.08 -13.97
CA GLN A 154 -8.83 -22.30 -14.97
C GLN A 154 -8.43 -23.28 -16.07
N CYS A 155 -7.13 -23.53 -16.27
CA CYS A 155 -6.63 -24.49 -17.25
C CYS A 155 -6.59 -25.93 -16.71
N GLU A 156 -6.69 -26.10 -15.40
CA GLU A 156 -6.68 -27.41 -14.72
C GLU A 156 -8.09 -28.00 -14.51
N THR A 157 -9.13 -27.28 -14.97
CA THR A 157 -10.54 -27.71 -14.92
C THR A 157 -11.07 -28.03 -16.31
#